data_AF-A0A9P6X7X1-F1
#
_entry.id   AF-A0A9P6X7X1-F1
#
_cell.length_a   1.000
_cell.length_b   1.000
_cell.length_c   1.000
_cell.angle_alpha   90.00
_cell.angle_beta   90.00
_cell.angle_gamma   90.00
#
_symmetry.space_group_name_H-M   'P 1'
#
loop_
_entity.id
_entity.type
_entity.pdbx_description
1 polymer ?
#
loop_
_entity_poly.entity_id
_entity_poly.type
_entity_poly.pdbx_seq_one_letter_code
_entity_poly.pdbx_strand_id
1 'polypeptide(L)'
;MVRYAATPANAAKAAKSRGSYLRVHFKNTHEVAAAIQGMKLSKAYAYLNNVKEHKQCIPFRKFNGGVGRTAQAKEFGTTQGRWPVKSVKFILDLLKNAESNAEVKREEVLRKQKLIMYVGQGFER
;
A
#
# COMPACT_ATOMS: atom_id res chain seq x y z
N MET A 1 -3.48 -23.99 1.87
CA MET A 1 -4.58 -23.02 1.65
C MET A 1 -4.32 -21.77 2.48
N VAL A 2 -4.30 -20.58 1.89
CA VAL A 2 -3.94 -19.33 2.59
C VAL A 2 -5.19 -18.58 3.02
N ARG A 3 -5.21 -18.05 4.25
CA ARG A 3 -6.30 -17.24 4.80
C ARG A 3 -5.98 -15.74 4.67
N TYR A 4 -6.96 -14.95 4.27
CA TYR A 4 -6.89 -13.48 4.28
C TYR A 4 -7.40 -12.96 5.63
N ALA A 5 -6.80 -11.89 6.15
CA ALA A 5 -7.21 -11.30 7.42
C ALA A 5 -8.59 -10.61 7.35
N ALA A 6 -8.99 -10.12 6.17
CA ALA A 6 -10.30 -9.54 5.93
C ALA A 6 -11.06 -10.29 4.84
N THR A 7 -12.34 -10.55 5.11
CA THR A 7 -13.30 -11.04 4.13
C THR A 7 -14.17 -9.87 3.66
N PRO A 8 -14.28 -9.63 2.34
CA PRO A 8 -15.18 -8.60 1.83
C PRO A 8 -16.62 -9.00 2.10
N ALA A 9 -17.46 -8.03 2.47
CA ALA A 9 -18.89 -8.26 2.69
C ALA A 9 -19.60 -8.80 1.44
N ASN A 10 -19.12 -8.42 0.25
CA ASN A 10 -19.55 -9.01 -1.01
C ASN A 10 -18.32 -9.50 -1.79
N ALA A 11 -18.22 -10.82 -1.95
CA ALA A 11 -17.08 -11.47 -2.61
C ALA A 11 -17.08 -11.30 -4.14
N ALA A 12 -18.25 -11.03 -4.74
CA ALA A 12 -18.33 -10.68 -6.15
C ALA A 12 -17.58 -9.36 -6.35
N LYS A 13 -18.00 -8.32 -5.61
CA LYS A 13 -17.54 -6.93 -5.69
C LYS A 13 -16.13 -6.66 -5.17
N ALA A 14 -15.27 -7.66 -5.06
CA ALA A 14 -13.96 -7.52 -4.46
C ALA A 14 -12.88 -8.30 -5.23
N ALA A 15 -11.79 -7.61 -5.53
CA ALA A 15 -10.55 -8.21 -5.99
C ALA A 15 -9.58 -8.40 -4.83
N LYS A 16 -8.81 -9.50 -4.87
CA LYS A 16 -7.78 -9.82 -3.87
C LYS A 16 -6.46 -10.03 -4.59
N SER A 17 -5.38 -9.56 -3.98
CA SER A 17 -4.02 -9.89 -4.38
C SER A 17 -3.19 -10.16 -3.13
N ARG A 18 -2.12 -10.94 -3.27
CA ARG A 18 -1.20 -11.29 -2.18
C ARG A 18 0.21 -11.43 -2.71
N GLY A 19 1.16 -10.84 -2.00
CA GLY A 19 2.59 -11.15 -2.11
C GLY A 19 3.06 -11.91 -0.89
N SER A 20 3.99 -12.84 -1.05
CA SER A 20 4.60 -13.58 0.08
C SER A 20 6.08 -13.78 -0.17
N TYR A 21 6.86 -13.84 0.92
CA TYR A 21 8.33 -13.93 0.85
C TYR A 21 8.97 -12.80 0.02
N LEU A 22 8.40 -11.59 0.11
CA LEU A 22 8.93 -10.42 -0.57
C LEU A 22 10.21 -9.94 0.12
N ARG A 23 11.29 -9.74 -0.65
CA ARG A 23 12.57 -9.21 -0.15
C ARG A 23 12.52 -7.69 0.05
N VAL A 24 11.62 -7.24 0.92
CA VAL A 24 11.39 -5.84 1.28
C VAL A 24 11.44 -5.65 2.78
N HIS A 25 11.82 -4.45 3.21
CA HIS A 25 11.83 -4.13 4.63
C HIS A 25 10.39 -4.04 5.16
N PHE A 26 10.07 -4.86 6.16
CA PHE A 26 8.72 -4.96 6.73
C PHE A 26 8.20 -3.59 7.20
N LYS A 27 8.96 -2.89 8.05
CA LYS A 27 8.53 -1.60 8.64
C LYS A 27 8.18 -0.54 7.59
N ASN A 28 8.97 -0.45 6.52
CA ASN A 28 8.73 0.53 5.45
C ASN A 28 7.46 0.17 4.67
N THR A 29 7.30 -1.11 4.36
CA THR A 29 6.15 -1.62 3.60
C THR A 29 4.85 -1.45 4.40
N HIS A 30 4.90 -1.62 5.72
CA HIS A 30 3.77 -1.36 6.61
C HIS A 30 3.32 0.11 6.56
N GLU A 31 4.25 1.06 6.69
CA GLU A 31 3.91 2.49 6.62
C GLU A 31 3.36 2.88 5.24
N VAL A 32 3.92 2.32 4.14
CA VAL A 32 3.37 2.55 2.79
C VAL A 32 1.94 2.02 2.67
N ALA A 33 1.70 0.79 3.14
CA ALA A 33 0.38 0.17 3.11
C ALA A 33 -0.65 0.96 3.95
N ALA A 34 -0.24 1.43 5.13
CA ALA A 34 -1.08 2.26 5.99
C ALA A 34 -1.40 3.62 5.34
N ALA A 35 -0.45 4.22 4.61
CA ALA A 35 -0.66 5.49 3.93
C ALA A 35 -1.70 5.41 2.81
N ILE A 36 -1.79 4.28 2.09
CA ILE A 36 -2.77 4.08 1.00
C ILE A 36 -4.08 3.43 1.45
N GLN A 37 -4.18 3.01 2.72
CA GLN A 37 -5.36 2.36 3.25
C GLN A 37 -6.57 3.31 3.20
N GLY A 38 -7.69 2.85 2.67
CA GLY A 38 -8.91 3.65 2.52
C GLY A 38 -8.91 4.60 1.32
N MET A 39 -7.81 4.71 0.55
CA MET A 39 -7.77 5.51 -0.67
C MET A 39 -8.47 4.80 -1.83
N LYS A 40 -8.92 5.60 -2.81
CA LYS A 40 -9.33 5.09 -4.14
C LYS A 40 -8.11 4.63 -4.91
N LEU A 41 -8.28 3.61 -5.75
CA LEU A 41 -7.21 2.98 -6.52
C LEU A 41 -6.46 3.97 -7.43
N SER A 42 -7.18 4.86 -8.13
CA SER A 42 -6.56 5.90 -8.98
C SER A 42 -5.70 6.89 -8.18
N LYS A 43 -6.19 7.33 -7.01
CA LYS A 43 -5.44 8.22 -6.11
C LYS A 43 -4.21 7.52 -5.54
N ALA A 44 -4.33 6.23 -5.21
CA ALA A 44 -3.20 5.45 -4.72
C ALA A 44 -2.08 5.34 -5.76
N TYR A 45 -2.39 5.08 -7.04
CA TYR A 45 -1.37 5.08 -8.10
C TYR A 45 -0.68 6.43 -8.25
N ALA A 46 -1.45 7.52 -8.31
CA ALA A 46 -0.88 8.86 -8.41
C ALA A 46 0.04 9.17 -7.22
N TYR A 47 -0.41 8.88 -6.00
CA TYR A 47 0.36 9.10 -4.78
C TYR A 47 1.65 8.28 -4.76
N LEU A 48 1.58 6.98 -5.05
CA LEU A 48 2.75 6.10 -5.05
C LEU A 48 3.77 6.47 -6.14
N ASN A 49 3.32 6.93 -7.31
CA ASN A 49 4.20 7.46 -8.36
C ASN A 49 4.87 8.77 -7.92
N ASN A 50 4.14 9.68 -7.27
CA ASN A 50 4.72 10.89 -6.69
C ASN A 50 5.77 10.59 -5.61
N VAL A 51 5.55 9.54 -4.80
CA VAL A 51 6.55 9.08 -3.83
C VAL A 51 7.79 8.51 -4.52
N LYS A 52 7.62 7.77 -5.62
CA LYS A 52 8.74 7.24 -6.42
C LYS A 52 9.59 8.37 -7.02
N GLU A 53 8.96 9.49 -7.37
CA GLU A 53 9.63 10.72 -7.86
C GLU A 53 10.08 11.67 -6.73
N HIS A 54 9.92 11.27 -5.46
CA HIS A 54 10.24 12.08 -4.28
C HIS A 54 9.47 13.41 -4.15
N LYS A 55 8.37 13.58 -4.88
CA LYS A 55 7.50 14.76 -4.83
C LYS A 55 6.61 14.77 -3.58
N GLN A 56 6.23 13.59 -3.09
CA GLN A 56 5.47 13.41 -1.86
C GLN A 56 6.15 12.38 -0.97
N CYS A 57 6.08 12.53 0.35
CA CYS A 57 6.66 11.57 1.28
C CYS A 57 5.61 10.60 1.83
N ILE A 58 6.09 9.46 2.32
CA ILE A 58 5.27 8.55 3.13
C ILE A 58 5.43 8.93 4.60
N PRO A 59 4.34 9.22 5.32
CA PRO A 59 4.41 9.50 6.74
C PRO A 59 4.79 8.23 7.51
N PHE A 60 5.75 8.32 8.42
CA PHE A 60 6.12 7.23 9.32
C PHE A 60 5.47 7.49 10.68
N ARG A 61 4.48 6.67 11.05
CA ARG A 61 3.70 6.85 12.29
C ARG A 61 4.05 5.83 13.36
N LYS A 62 4.07 4.53 13.02
CA LYS A 62 4.31 3.45 13.99
C LYS A 62 5.80 3.16 14.13
N PHE A 63 6.53 3.12 13.03
CA PHE A 63 7.96 2.79 13.00
C PHE A 63 8.82 4.03 12.78
N ASN A 64 8.74 5.00 13.68
CA ASN A 64 9.31 6.33 13.52
C ASN A 64 10.66 6.57 14.23
N GLY A 65 11.26 5.52 14.83
CA GLY A 65 12.56 5.60 15.49
C GLY A 65 13.69 5.96 14.51
N GLY A 66 14.38 7.08 14.76
CA GLY A 66 15.49 7.54 13.92
C GLY A 66 15.10 8.02 12.52
N VAL A 67 13.81 8.31 12.28
CA VAL A 67 13.36 8.81 10.98
C VAL A 67 13.59 10.32 10.87
N GLY A 68 14.21 10.75 9.78
CA GLY A 68 14.43 12.17 9.47
C GLY A 68 13.12 12.95 9.32
N ARG A 69 13.18 14.24 9.63
CA ARG A 69 12.05 15.16 9.48
C ARG A 69 12.00 15.72 8.06
N THR A 70 10.81 15.87 7.50
CA THR A 70 10.63 16.44 6.16
C THR A 70 9.45 17.41 6.14
N ALA A 71 9.56 18.50 5.38
CA ALA A 71 8.48 19.48 5.25
C ALA A 71 7.23 18.88 4.58
N GLN A 72 7.42 17.91 3.67
CA GLN A 72 6.33 17.18 3.00
C GLN A 72 5.43 16.41 3.97
N ALA A 73 5.95 16.00 5.13
CA ALA A 73 5.18 15.26 6.13
C ALA A 73 4.05 16.10 6.77
N LYS A 74 4.14 17.44 6.66
CA LYS A 74 3.16 18.38 7.21
C LYS A 74 1.75 18.13 6.66
N GLU A 75 1.62 17.71 5.39
CA GLU A 75 0.34 17.35 4.76
C GLU A 75 -0.38 16.22 5.53
N PHE A 76 0.38 15.34 6.18
CA PHE A 76 -0.12 14.16 6.88
C PHE A 76 -0.25 14.35 8.39
N GLY A 77 -0.02 15.57 8.89
CA GLY A 77 0.00 15.90 10.31
C GLY A 77 1.17 15.27 11.07
N THR A 78 2.24 14.85 10.37
CA THR A 78 3.44 14.29 10.98
C THR A 78 4.66 15.15 10.66
N THR A 79 5.71 15.03 11.47
CA THR A 79 6.99 15.70 11.21
C THR A 79 7.98 14.79 10.48
N GLN A 80 7.77 13.48 10.56
CA GLN A 80 8.68 12.46 10.05
C GLN A 80 8.09 11.75 8.82
N GLY A 81 8.92 11.57 7.79
CA GLY A 81 8.54 10.89 6.56
C GLY A 81 9.76 10.50 5.72
N ARG A 82 9.59 9.49 4.85
CA ARG A 82 10.65 9.01 3.93
C ARG A 82 10.06 8.61 2.57
N TRP A 83 10.94 8.28 1.64
CA TRP A 83 10.61 7.75 0.32
C TRP A 83 11.13 6.30 0.16
N PRO A 84 10.43 5.28 0.69
CA PRO A 84 10.85 3.89 0.56
C PRO A 84 10.55 3.33 -0.85
N VAL A 85 11.36 3.74 -1.83
CA VAL A 85 11.17 3.42 -3.28
C VAL A 85 11.00 1.92 -3.54
N LYS A 86 11.79 1.07 -2.86
CA LYS A 86 11.70 -0.39 -3.03
C LYS A 86 10.33 -0.91 -2.63
N SER A 87 9.83 -0.54 -1.45
CA SER A 87 8.53 -0.99 -0.95
C SER A 87 7.37 -0.46 -1.80
N VAL A 88 7.47 0.78 -2.28
CA VAL A 88 6.49 1.39 -3.19
C VAL A 88 6.36 0.61 -4.49
N LYS A 89 7.47 0.21 -5.11
CA LYS A 89 7.46 -0.59 -6.35
C LYS A 89 6.67 -1.90 -6.17
N PHE A 90 6.95 -2.65 -5.11
CA PHE A 90 6.23 -3.92 -4.87
C PHE A 90 4.74 -3.71 -4.59
N ILE A 91 4.37 -2.63 -3.91
CA ILE A 91 2.95 -2.33 -3.66
C ILE A 91 2.25 -1.94 -4.96
N LEU A 92 2.90 -1.19 -5.85
CA LEU A 92 2.36 -0.90 -7.19
C LEU A 92 2.12 -2.19 -7.99
N ASP A 93 3.06 -3.12 -7.97
CA ASP A 93 2.91 -4.41 -8.66
C ASP A 93 1.74 -5.24 -8.08
N LEU A 94 1.55 -5.20 -6.76
CA LEU A 94 0.42 -5.86 -6.09
C LEU A 94 -0.94 -5.22 -6.43
N LEU A 95 -0.98 -3.89 -6.58
CA LEU A 95 -2.18 -3.17 -7.00
C LEU A 95 -2.52 -3.49 -8.45
N LYS A 96 -1.51 -3.53 -9.34
CA LYS A 96 -1.70 -3.91 -10.75
C LYS A 96 -2.27 -5.32 -10.88
N ASN A 97 -1.76 -6.26 -10.09
CA ASN A 97 -2.30 -7.62 -10.05
C ASN A 97 -3.75 -7.65 -9.53
N ALA A 98 -4.07 -6.86 -8.50
CA ALA A 98 -5.45 -6.75 -8.01
C ALA A 98 -6.39 -6.17 -9.08
N GLU A 99 -5.92 -5.20 -9.86
CA GLU A 99 -6.66 -4.61 -10.98
C GLU A 99 -6.89 -5.62 -12.12
N SER A 100 -5.87 -6.38 -12.52
CA SER A 100 -6.06 -7.46 -13.52
C SER A 100 -7.06 -8.53 -13.04
N ASN A 101 -7.04 -8.88 -11.74
CA ASN A 101 -8.04 -9.80 -11.18
C ASN A 101 -9.46 -9.20 -11.19
N ALA A 102 -9.60 -7.88 -11.11
CA ALA A 102 -10.87 -7.17 -11.22
C ALA A 102 -11.45 -7.24 -12.64
N GLU A 103 -10.58 -7.01 -13.63
CA GLU A 103 -10.94 -7.02 -15.05
C GLU A 103 -11.42 -8.39 -15.49
N VAL A 104 -10.75 -9.47 -15.05
CA VAL A 104 -11.19 -10.85 -15.31
C VAL A 104 -12.58 -11.12 -14.74
N LYS A 105 -12.90 -10.54 -13.57
CA LYS A 105 -14.23 -10.63 -12.96
C LYS A 105 -15.27 -9.70 -13.61
N ARG A 106 -14.89 -8.94 -14.65
CA ARG A 106 -15.71 -7.94 -15.38
C ARG A 106 -16.36 -6.90 -14.47
N GLU A 107 -15.65 -6.47 -13.42
CA GLU A 107 -16.16 -5.47 -12.49
C GLU A 107 -15.54 -4.09 -12.75
N GLU A 108 -16.21 -3.23 -13.52
CA GLU A 108 -15.85 -1.79 -13.63
C GLU A 108 -15.89 -1.05 -12.27
N VAL A 109 -16.47 -1.68 -11.25
CA VAL A 109 -16.84 -1.08 -9.97
C VAL A 109 -15.63 -0.81 -9.05
N LEU A 110 -14.47 -1.43 -9.30
CA LEU A 110 -13.29 -1.31 -8.43
C LEU A 110 -12.63 0.08 -8.46
N ARG A 111 -12.85 0.88 -9.50
CA ARG A 111 -12.36 2.29 -9.54
C ARG A 111 -12.95 3.16 -8.43
N LYS A 112 -14.11 2.80 -7.86
CA LYS A 112 -14.79 3.53 -6.80
C LYS A 112 -14.56 2.95 -5.39
N GLN A 113 -13.85 1.84 -5.27
CA GLN A 113 -13.70 1.14 -3.99
C GLN A 113 -12.46 1.57 -3.21
N LYS A 114 -12.55 1.39 -1.89
CA LYS A 114 -11.49 1.71 -0.93
C LYS A 114 -10.53 0.54 -0.80
N LEU A 115 -9.23 0.84 -0.80
CA LEU A 115 -8.19 -0.17 -0.58
C LEU A 115 -8.17 -0.64 0.87
N ILE A 116 -8.12 -1.95 1.07
CA ILE A 116 -7.85 -2.59 2.36
C ILE A 116 -6.58 -3.42 2.19
N MET A 117 -5.55 -3.14 2.98
CA MET A 117 -4.25 -3.78 2.86
C MET A 117 -3.72 -4.17 4.24
N TYR A 118 -3.15 -5.37 4.33
CA TYR A 118 -2.52 -5.88 5.55
C TYR A 118 -1.12 -6.36 5.21
N VAL A 119 -0.15 -5.97 6.04
CA VAL A 119 1.25 -6.38 5.91
C VAL A 119 1.63 -7.18 7.14
N GLY A 120 2.05 -8.43 6.95
CA GLY A 120 2.61 -9.29 8.00
C GLY A 120 4.12 -9.43 7.84
N GLN A 121 4.84 -9.62 8.95
CA GLN A 121 6.26 -9.95 8.91
C GLN A 121 6.40 -11.44 8.57
N GLY A 122 7.19 -11.74 7.55
CA GLY A 122 7.54 -13.12 7.22
C GLY A 122 8.57 -13.67 8.19
N PHE A 123 8.63 -14.99 8.34
CA PHE A 123 9.65 -15.65 9.16
C PHE A 123 11.04 -15.30 8.60
N GLU A 124 11.84 -14.56 9.36
CA GLU A 124 13.24 -14.28 9.05
C GLU A 124 14.03 -15.57 9.34
N ARG A 125 14.70 -16.11 8.31
CA ARG A 125 15.65 -17.22 8.47
C ARG A 125 17.01 -16.66 8.85
#